data_AF-K0KUF9-F1
#
_entry.id   AF-K0KUF9-F1
#
_cell.length_a   1.000
_cell.length_b   1.000
_cell.length_c   1.000
_cell.angle_alpha   90.00
_cell.angle_beta   90.00
_cell.angle_gamma   90.00
#
_symmetry.space_group_name_H-M   'P 1'
#
loop_
_entity.id
_entity.type
_entity.pdbx_description
1 polymer ?
#
loop_
_entity_poly.entity_id
_entity_poly.type
_entity_poly.pdbx_seq_one_letter_code
_entity_poly.pdbx_strand_id
1 'polypeptide(L)'
;MSNKLTATQRKGYNTILNLTDEELIGTLRLEPVKTKKNSTTGTMYKNCQSERFVAALCDPRTSYEFKSKEIFEIVEPQNVEYKKFTIKLTLKSHPTSALSKDDIKNIKAYIDWCEKQHHLEIFMQPDLNISDVTSYLNKVGSLKSDKEIDDDVSKINLERIPRVFIRIKTPEFFRCFHQLLNIYSNSLLNSSHYAQFKLIGKVFQRQRSNFISIEGTIPHRNCAYFFKPSKSSSKYLINSEYLKTYSSTFKKTDLGISSSNLQKKFYSIYDMDCPNDKINIKKNADKLPEEDSLPPFSNIE
;
A
#
# COMPACT_ATOMS: atom_id res chain seq x y z
N MET A 1 1.06 2.19 24.26
CA MET A 1 1.79 0.95 24.56
C MET A 1 3.22 1.12 24.06
N SER A 2 4.21 0.87 24.93
CA SER A 2 5.62 0.89 24.53
C SER A 2 5.84 -0.06 23.35
N ASN A 3 6.32 0.47 22.21
CA ASN A 3 6.59 -0.29 20.98
C ASN A 3 7.83 -1.20 21.08
N LYS A 4 8.32 -1.48 22.31
CA LYS A 4 9.57 -2.21 22.52
C LYS A 4 9.27 -3.69 22.71
N LEU A 5 9.70 -4.51 21.74
CA LEU A 5 9.68 -5.97 21.84
C LEU A 5 10.41 -6.43 23.11
N THR A 6 9.86 -7.43 23.79
CA THR A 6 10.60 -8.17 24.82
C THR A 6 11.77 -8.93 24.19
N ALA A 7 12.73 -9.39 25.02
CA ALA A 7 13.85 -10.19 24.52
C ALA A 7 13.37 -11.46 23.77
N THR A 8 12.36 -12.15 24.33
CA THR A 8 11.72 -13.33 23.74
C THR A 8 11.09 -13.01 22.38
N GLN A 9 10.32 -11.91 22.30
CA GLN A 9 9.68 -11.48 21.05
C GLN A 9 10.70 -11.08 19.98
N ARG A 10 11.78 -10.39 20.38
CA ARG A 10 12.87 -10.03 19.46
C ARG A 10 13.59 -11.27 18.93
N LYS A 11 13.85 -12.27 19.78
CA LYS A 11 14.38 -13.56 19.35
C LYS A 11 13.42 -14.20 18.34
N GLY A 12 12.12 -14.25 18.63
CA GLY A 12 11.12 -14.80 17.72
C GLY A 12 11.09 -14.11 16.35
N TYR A 13 11.12 -12.77 16.32
CA TYR A 13 11.23 -12.00 15.08
C TYR A 13 12.46 -12.40 14.25
N ASN A 14 13.64 -12.41 14.89
CA ASN A 14 14.89 -12.75 14.22
C ASN A 14 14.90 -14.21 13.74
N THR A 15 14.35 -15.13 14.53
CA THR A 15 14.22 -16.54 14.15
C THR A 15 13.38 -16.66 12.87
N ILE A 16 12.22 -15.99 12.79
CA ILE A 16 11.36 -16.02 11.58
C ILE A 16 12.12 -15.56 10.33
N LEU A 17 12.89 -14.47 10.42
CA LEU A 17 13.66 -13.94 9.28
C LEU A 17 14.72 -14.93 8.77
N ASN A 18 15.27 -15.74 9.66
CA ASN A 18 16.38 -16.63 9.38
C ASN A 18 15.95 -18.07 9.06
N LEU A 19 14.65 -18.39 9.10
CA LEU A 19 14.16 -19.71 8.70
C LEU A 19 14.54 -19.99 7.24
N THR A 20 15.05 -21.20 7.01
CA THR A 20 15.12 -21.78 5.66
C THR A 20 13.71 -21.98 5.10
N ASP A 21 13.59 -22.18 3.78
CA ASP A 21 12.28 -22.41 3.17
C ASP A 21 11.59 -23.66 3.75
N GLU A 22 12.33 -24.76 3.98
CA GLU A 22 11.79 -25.98 4.60
C GLU A 22 11.29 -25.74 6.02
N GLU A 23 12.07 -25.05 6.87
CA GLU A 23 11.67 -24.74 8.23
C GLU A 23 10.49 -23.77 8.26
N LEU A 24 10.46 -22.77 7.37
CA LEU A 24 9.35 -21.83 7.22
C LEU A 24 8.07 -22.59 6.90
N ILE A 25 8.10 -23.45 5.89
CA ILE A 25 6.97 -24.26 5.45
C ILE A 25 6.56 -25.23 6.55
N GLY A 26 7.51 -25.84 7.25
CA GLY A 26 7.24 -26.78 8.35
C GLY A 26 6.67 -26.12 9.61
N THR A 27 6.90 -24.81 9.81
CA THR A 27 6.60 -24.12 11.08
C THR A 27 5.41 -23.18 10.99
N LEU A 28 5.33 -22.40 9.91
CA LEU A 28 4.35 -21.32 9.76
C LEU A 28 3.33 -21.66 8.68
N ARG A 29 2.16 -21.03 8.78
CA ARG A 29 1.12 -21.08 7.74
C ARG A 29 0.49 -19.71 7.55
N LEU A 30 -0.19 -19.56 6.41
CA LEU A 30 -1.03 -18.40 6.15
C LEU A 30 -2.46 -18.66 6.61
N GLU A 31 -3.05 -17.67 7.27
CA GLU A 31 -4.45 -17.69 7.62
C GLU A 31 -5.15 -16.42 7.11
N PRO A 32 -6.37 -16.54 6.56
CA PRO A 32 -7.18 -15.38 6.21
C PRO A 32 -7.59 -14.64 7.48
N VAL A 33 -7.43 -13.32 7.46
CA VAL A 33 -7.93 -12.45 8.52
C VAL A 33 -9.42 -12.27 8.32
N LYS A 34 -10.22 -12.74 9.28
CA LYS A 34 -11.67 -12.52 9.27
C LYS A 34 -11.96 -11.02 9.42
N THR A 35 -12.17 -10.33 8.30
CA THR A 35 -12.70 -8.97 8.33
C THR A 35 -14.16 -9.01 8.76
N LYS A 36 -14.57 -8.11 9.65
CA LYS A 36 -16.00 -7.97 10.02
C LYS A 36 -16.80 -7.76 8.73
N LYS A 37 -17.73 -8.69 8.43
CA LYS A 37 -18.55 -8.72 7.19
C LYS A 37 -19.35 -7.43 6.92
N ASN A 38 -19.44 -6.55 7.92
CA ASN A 38 -20.19 -5.29 7.94
C ASN A 38 -19.30 -4.06 8.16
N SER A 39 -17.98 -4.14 7.95
CA SER A 39 -17.18 -2.91 7.89
C SER A 39 -17.63 -2.10 6.68
N THR A 40 -18.23 -0.94 6.93
CA THR A 40 -18.67 0.04 5.92
C THR A 40 -17.62 1.15 5.71
N THR A 41 -16.56 1.15 6.52
CA THR A 41 -15.58 2.23 6.58
C THR A 41 -14.56 2.11 5.46
N GLY A 42 -14.43 3.19 4.69
CA GLY A 42 -13.34 3.34 3.73
C GLY A 42 -11.99 3.38 4.42
N THR A 43 -10.93 2.99 3.71
CA THR A 43 -9.55 3.06 4.19
C THR A 43 -8.73 3.91 3.22
N MET A 44 -7.97 4.86 3.77
CA MET A 44 -6.95 5.62 3.05
C MET A 44 -5.59 4.98 3.30
N TYR A 45 -4.91 4.58 2.23
CA TYR A 45 -3.52 4.13 2.26
C TYR A 45 -2.62 5.24 1.73
N LYS A 46 -1.69 5.69 2.58
CA LYS A 46 -0.79 6.80 2.30
C LYS A 46 0.59 6.26 1.94
N ASN A 47 0.95 6.35 0.68
CA ASN A 47 2.29 6.10 0.19
C ASN A 47 2.95 7.46 -0.09
N CYS A 48 3.36 8.18 0.96
CA CYS A 48 3.82 9.57 0.87
C CYS A 48 5.10 9.85 1.68
N GLN A 49 6.03 10.57 1.07
CA GLN A 49 7.26 11.13 1.66
C GLN A 49 6.98 12.42 2.42
N SER A 50 5.90 13.12 2.08
CA SER A 50 5.51 14.39 2.68
C SER A 50 4.36 14.21 3.68
N GLU A 51 4.63 14.45 4.96
CA GLU A 51 3.58 14.55 5.98
C GLU A 51 2.71 15.78 5.74
N ARG A 52 3.30 16.89 5.25
CA ARG A 52 2.58 18.11 4.87
C ARG A 52 1.51 17.85 3.81
N PHE A 53 1.80 17.05 2.79
CA PHE A 53 0.81 16.65 1.79
C PHE A 53 -0.38 15.93 2.42
N VAL A 54 -0.11 14.94 3.29
CA VAL A 54 -1.15 14.18 3.99
C VAL A 54 -1.99 15.10 4.88
N ALA A 55 -1.34 15.98 5.63
CA ALA A 55 -2.02 16.97 6.47
C ALA A 55 -2.94 17.86 5.62
N ALA A 56 -2.42 18.43 4.54
CA ALA A 56 -3.16 19.34 3.69
C ALA A 56 -4.32 18.66 2.94
N LEU A 57 -4.12 17.41 2.48
CA LEU A 57 -5.15 16.56 1.88
C LEU A 57 -6.31 16.30 2.87
N CYS A 58 -6.00 16.11 4.15
CA CYS A 58 -6.97 15.80 5.20
C CYS A 58 -7.40 17.01 6.05
N ASP A 59 -6.95 18.23 5.72
CA ASP A 59 -7.26 19.43 6.51
C ASP A 59 -8.76 19.75 6.42
N PRO A 60 -9.52 19.71 7.53
CA PRO A 60 -10.96 19.94 7.49
C PRO A 60 -11.34 21.41 7.22
N ARG A 61 -10.38 22.35 7.27
CA ARG A 61 -10.62 23.80 7.14
C ARG A 61 -10.67 24.29 5.69
N THR A 62 -10.06 23.56 4.75
CA THR A 62 -10.05 23.93 3.33
C THR A 62 -11.16 23.22 2.55
N SER A 63 -11.70 23.84 1.49
CA SER A 63 -12.74 23.22 0.66
C SER A 63 -12.18 22.12 -0.25
N TYR A 64 -13.03 21.26 -0.81
CA TYR A 64 -12.58 20.24 -1.75
C TYR A 64 -12.06 20.87 -3.05
N GLU A 65 -12.74 21.90 -3.54
CA GLU A 65 -12.41 22.66 -4.75
C GLU A 65 -11.04 23.33 -4.62
N PHE A 66 -10.72 23.82 -3.42
CA PHE A 66 -9.39 24.34 -3.13
C PHE A 66 -8.35 23.21 -3.18
N LYS A 67 -8.61 22.09 -2.51
CA LYS A 67 -7.65 20.97 -2.47
C LYS A 67 -7.38 20.37 -3.85
N SER A 68 -8.40 20.22 -4.70
CA SER A 68 -8.23 19.67 -6.05
C SER A 68 -7.49 20.61 -7.01
N LYS A 69 -7.49 21.92 -6.71
CA LYS A 69 -6.73 22.93 -7.46
C LYS A 69 -5.31 23.11 -6.96
N GLU A 70 -5.08 23.07 -5.64
CA GLU A 70 -3.80 23.46 -5.04
C GLU A 70 -2.99 22.30 -4.47
N ILE A 71 -3.61 21.17 -4.11
CA ILE A 71 -2.96 20.15 -3.27
C ILE A 71 -2.75 18.85 -4.02
N PHE A 72 -3.77 18.37 -4.74
CA PHE A 72 -3.71 17.05 -5.36
C PHE A 72 -4.34 17.01 -6.75
N GLU A 73 -3.94 15.98 -7.50
CA GLU A 73 -4.56 15.57 -8.76
C GLU A 73 -5.15 14.17 -8.59
N ILE A 74 -6.30 13.92 -9.21
CA ILE A 74 -6.96 12.62 -9.19
C ILE A 74 -6.55 11.85 -10.44
N VAL A 75 -6.21 10.58 -10.24
CA VAL A 75 -5.89 9.65 -11.32
C VAL A 75 -7.15 8.91 -11.73
N GLU A 76 -7.47 8.97 -13.01
CA GLU A 76 -8.57 8.23 -13.62
C GLU A 76 -8.12 6.84 -14.10
N PRO A 77 -9.03 5.85 -14.20
CA PRO A 77 -10.45 5.92 -13.81
C PRO A 77 -10.65 5.79 -12.30
N GLN A 78 -11.67 6.47 -11.77
CA GLN A 78 -12.19 6.25 -10.41
C GLN A 78 -13.16 5.07 -10.32
N ASN A 79 -13.41 4.58 -9.09
CA ASN A 79 -14.34 3.47 -8.80
C ASN A 79 -13.96 2.10 -9.41
N VAL A 80 -12.67 1.81 -9.54
CA VAL A 80 -12.16 0.53 -10.05
C VAL A 80 -12.36 -0.59 -9.02
N GLU A 81 -12.85 -1.75 -9.43
CA GLU A 81 -13.10 -2.89 -8.55
C GLU A 81 -11.84 -3.69 -8.22
N TYR A 82 -11.78 -4.24 -7.01
CA TYR A 82 -10.68 -5.07 -6.52
C TYR A 82 -11.20 -6.22 -5.64
N LYS A 83 -10.55 -7.37 -5.74
CA LYS A 83 -10.55 -8.43 -4.72
C LYS A 83 -9.49 -8.09 -3.69
N LYS A 84 -9.84 -8.01 -2.41
CA LYS A 84 -8.92 -7.82 -1.29
C LYS A 84 -8.73 -9.12 -0.52
N PHE A 85 -7.51 -9.63 -0.50
CA PHE A 85 -7.06 -10.67 0.42
C PHE A 85 -6.34 -10.02 1.59
N THR A 86 -6.66 -10.46 2.81
CA THR A 86 -5.92 -10.07 4.01
C THR A 86 -5.49 -11.34 4.70
N ILE A 87 -4.19 -11.60 4.75
CA ILE A 87 -3.63 -12.83 5.29
C ILE A 87 -2.59 -12.50 6.36
N LYS A 88 -2.45 -13.39 7.33
CA LYS A 88 -1.48 -13.28 8.43
C LYS A 88 -0.64 -14.55 8.54
N LEU A 89 0.56 -14.41 9.11
CA LEU A 89 1.36 -15.53 9.55
C LEU A 89 0.80 -16.08 10.87
N THR A 90 0.66 -17.39 10.95
CA THR A 90 0.28 -18.10 12.18
C THR A 90 1.20 -19.32 12.36
N LEU A 91 1.54 -19.64 13.61
CA LEU A 91 2.25 -20.88 13.95
C LEU A 91 1.35 -22.10 13.69
N LYS A 92 1.90 -23.16 13.07
CA LYS A 92 1.18 -24.42 12.89
C LYS A 92 0.90 -25.11 14.23
N SER A 93 -0.17 -25.89 14.30
CA SER A 93 -0.49 -26.72 15.48
C SER A 93 0.59 -27.78 15.76
N HIS A 94 1.20 -28.29 14.70
CA HIS A 94 2.34 -29.22 14.76
C HIS A 94 3.48 -28.63 13.92
N PRO A 95 4.29 -27.73 14.49
CA PRO A 95 5.45 -27.17 13.81
C PRO A 95 6.54 -28.24 13.64
N THR A 96 7.45 -28.02 12.68
CA THR A 96 8.58 -28.91 12.42
C THR A 96 9.41 -29.22 13.67
N SER A 97 9.98 -30.42 13.72
CA SER A 97 10.96 -30.83 14.74
C SER A 97 12.38 -30.31 14.47
N ALA A 98 12.62 -29.68 13.31
CA ALA A 98 13.93 -29.13 12.96
C ALA A 98 14.34 -27.93 13.85
N LEU A 99 13.37 -27.24 14.45
CA LEU A 99 13.61 -26.12 15.35
C LEU A 99 13.59 -26.56 16.82
N SER A 100 14.36 -25.86 17.65
CA SER A 100 14.35 -26.10 19.09
C SER A 100 13.00 -25.71 19.72
N LYS A 101 12.64 -26.33 20.85
CA LYS A 101 11.42 -25.96 21.60
C LYS A 101 11.43 -24.49 22.02
N ASP A 102 12.60 -23.95 22.34
CA ASP A 102 12.75 -22.55 22.71
C ASP A 102 12.53 -21.62 21.51
N ASP A 103 12.99 -21.98 20.31
CA ASP A 103 12.73 -21.21 19.10
C ASP A 103 11.24 -21.17 18.76
N ILE A 104 10.56 -22.33 18.81
CA ILE A 104 9.11 -22.40 18.61
C ILE A 104 8.38 -21.52 19.63
N LYS A 105 8.80 -21.54 20.90
CA LYS A 105 8.23 -20.68 21.96
C LYS A 105 8.48 -19.20 21.66
N ASN A 106 9.66 -18.83 21.20
CA ASN A 106 10.01 -17.44 20.84
C ASN A 106 9.18 -16.95 19.64
N ILE A 107 9.06 -17.76 18.58
CA ILE A 107 8.23 -17.49 17.41
C ILE A 107 6.77 -17.29 17.84
N LYS A 108 6.24 -18.20 18.66
CA LYS A 108 4.88 -18.08 19.19
C LYS A 108 4.67 -16.77 19.96
N ALA A 109 5.58 -16.44 20.88
CA ALA A 109 5.52 -15.22 21.67
C ALA A 109 5.51 -13.95 20.79
N TYR A 110 6.24 -13.98 19.68
CA TYR A 110 6.24 -12.88 18.71
C TYR A 110 4.92 -12.80 17.93
N ILE A 111 4.43 -13.92 17.38
CA ILE A 111 3.17 -13.97 16.61
C ILE A 111 1.97 -13.57 17.48
N ASP A 112 1.86 -14.09 18.70
CA ASP A 112 0.76 -13.80 19.64
C ASP A 112 0.76 -12.33 20.09
N TRP A 113 1.93 -11.72 20.25
CA TRP A 113 2.02 -10.28 20.54
C TRP A 113 1.53 -9.42 19.37
N CYS A 114 1.66 -9.92 18.15
CA CYS A 114 1.48 -9.17 16.92
C CYS A 114 0.20 -9.48 16.14
N GLU A 115 -0.85 -10.03 16.76
CA GLU A 115 -2.07 -10.51 16.07
C GLU A 115 -2.66 -9.54 15.01
N LYS A 116 -2.47 -8.22 15.18
CA LYS A 116 -2.95 -7.17 14.26
C LYS A 116 -1.86 -6.56 13.35
N GLN A 117 -0.58 -6.89 13.54
CA GLN A 117 0.55 -6.14 12.97
C GLN A 117 1.29 -6.82 11.82
N HIS A 118 1.07 -8.10 11.51
CA HIS A 118 1.71 -8.78 10.36
C HIS A 118 0.68 -9.25 9.34
N HIS A 119 -0.08 -8.31 8.79
CA HIS A 119 -0.97 -8.62 7.68
C HIS A 119 -0.28 -8.27 6.37
N LEU A 120 -0.41 -9.17 5.41
CA LEU A 120 -0.27 -8.86 4.01
C LEU A 120 -1.66 -8.60 3.45
N GLU A 121 -1.85 -7.41 2.91
CA GLU A 121 -3.05 -7.04 2.16
C GLU A 121 -2.71 -7.05 0.68
N ILE A 122 -3.44 -7.82 -0.12
CA ILE A 122 -3.32 -7.86 -1.58
C ILE A 122 -4.65 -7.39 -2.15
N PHE A 123 -4.62 -6.26 -2.84
CA PHE A 123 -5.71 -5.78 -3.66
C PHE A 123 -5.38 -6.13 -5.11
N MET A 124 -6.19 -6.93 -5.77
CA MET A 124 -6.01 -7.26 -7.19
C MET A 124 -7.29 -7.03 -7.99
N GLN A 125 -7.18 -6.63 -9.26
CA GLN A 125 -8.34 -6.47 -10.13
C GLN A 125 -9.12 -7.80 -10.30
N PRO A 126 -10.44 -7.75 -10.63
CA PRO A 126 -11.31 -8.92 -10.52
C PRO A 126 -11.05 -10.01 -11.57
N ASP A 127 -10.42 -9.65 -12.68
CA ASP A 127 -9.96 -10.55 -13.74
C ASP A 127 -8.76 -11.41 -13.31
N LEU A 128 -8.03 -11.00 -12.27
CA LEU A 128 -6.89 -11.74 -11.75
C LEU A 128 -7.29 -12.81 -10.72
N ASN A 129 -6.47 -13.86 -10.66
CA ASN A 129 -6.45 -14.88 -9.62
C ASN A 129 -5.17 -14.76 -8.78
N ILE A 130 -5.23 -15.22 -7.52
CA ILE A 130 -4.06 -15.16 -6.64
C ILE A 130 -2.90 -16.02 -7.18
N SER A 131 -3.21 -17.09 -7.92
CA SER A 131 -2.23 -17.90 -8.65
C SER A 131 -1.45 -17.10 -9.70
N ASP A 132 -2.10 -16.13 -10.35
CA ASP A 132 -1.45 -15.24 -11.33
C ASP A 132 -0.47 -14.32 -10.61
N VAL A 133 -0.86 -13.79 -9.45
CA VAL A 133 0.01 -12.97 -8.60
C VAL A 133 1.21 -13.78 -8.12
N THR A 134 1.02 -14.99 -7.60
CA THR A 134 2.15 -15.83 -7.14
C THR A 134 3.06 -16.26 -8.29
N SER A 135 2.49 -16.65 -9.43
CA SER A 135 3.27 -17.01 -10.62
C SER A 135 4.11 -15.84 -11.11
N TYR A 136 3.54 -14.65 -11.11
CA TYR A 136 4.25 -13.42 -11.44
C TYR A 136 5.38 -13.14 -10.45
N LEU A 137 5.11 -13.18 -9.14
CA LEU A 137 6.13 -12.96 -8.12
C LEU A 137 7.30 -13.95 -8.23
N ASN A 138 7.03 -15.22 -8.57
CA ASN A 138 8.06 -16.22 -8.85
C ASN A 138 8.90 -15.87 -10.08
N LYS A 139 8.25 -15.44 -11.17
CA LYS A 139 8.93 -15.08 -12.43
C LYS A 139 9.87 -13.89 -12.25
N VAL A 140 9.45 -12.88 -11.48
CA VAL A 140 10.23 -11.64 -11.30
C VAL A 140 11.27 -11.77 -10.19
N GLY A 141 11.09 -12.74 -9.29
CA GLY A 141 11.97 -13.04 -8.16
C GLY A 141 11.83 -12.05 -6.99
N SER A 142 12.00 -10.76 -7.26
CA SER A 142 11.88 -9.71 -6.24
C SER A 142 11.26 -8.45 -6.82
N LEU A 143 10.32 -7.84 -6.09
CA LEU A 143 9.73 -6.55 -6.43
C LEU A 143 10.42 -5.43 -5.66
N LYS A 144 10.77 -4.34 -6.35
CA LYS A 144 11.10 -3.08 -5.68
C LYS A 144 9.84 -2.53 -5.01
N SER A 145 9.96 -2.10 -3.76
CA SER A 145 8.86 -1.36 -3.13
C SER A 145 8.65 -0.02 -3.84
N ASP A 146 7.48 0.60 -3.68
CA ASP A 146 7.18 1.91 -4.27
C ASP A 146 8.13 3.03 -3.77
N LYS A 147 8.90 2.78 -2.70
CA LYS A 147 10.01 3.63 -2.25
C LYS A 147 11.26 3.48 -3.11
N GLU A 148 11.53 2.27 -3.59
CA GLU A 148 12.78 1.88 -4.25
C GLU A 148 12.70 1.93 -5.76
N ILE A 149 11.50 2.00 -6.34
CA ILE A 149 11.33 2.25 -7.78
C ILE A 149 12.00 3.57 -8.18
N ASP A 150 12.50 3.60 -9.40
CA ASP A 150 13.22 4.74 -9.96
C ASP A 150 12.25 5.91 -10.24
N ASP A 151 12.73 7.15 -10.29
CA ASP A 151 11.87 8.35 -10.43
C ASP A 151 11.03 8.32 -11.71
N ASP A 152 11.64 7.86 -12.79
CA ASP A 152 11.02 7.72 -14.10
C ASP A 152 9.82 6.77 -14.10
N VAL A 153 9.98 5.62 -13.45
CA VAL A 153 8.90 4.67 -13.20
C VAL A 153 7.83 5.31 -12.31
N SER A 154 8.24 6.02 -11.25
CA SER A 154 7.32 6.69 -10.34
C SER A 154 6.46 7.75 -11.04
N LYS A 155 6.99 8.44 -12.06
CA LYS A 155 6.25 9.40 -12.87
C LYS A 155 5.18 8.73 -13.73
N ILE A 156 5.49 7.61 -14.40
CA ILE A 156 4.48 6.84 -15.14
C ILE A 156 3.37 6.36 -14.21
N ASN A 157 3.76 5.94 -13.01
CA ASN A 157 2.82 5.46 -11.99
C ASN A 157 1.82 6.54 -11.56
N LEU A 158 2.09 7.83 -11.82
CA LEU A 158 1.13 8.92 -11.57
C LEU A 158 -0.16 8.77 -12.36
N GLU A 159 -0.08 8.22 -13.56
CA GLU A 159 -1.18 8.27 -14.52
C GLU A 159 -2.01 6.98 -14.53
N ARG A 160 -1.63 5.99 -13.72
CA ARG A 160 -2.17 4.64 -13.80
C ARG A 160 -2.72 4.15 -12.47
N ILE A 161 -3.69 3.25 -12.57
CA ILE A 161 -4.20 2.48 -11.44
C ILE A 161 -3.53 1.10 -11.43
N PRO A 162 -2.95 0.63 -10.31
CA PRO A 162 -2.22 -0.64 -10.30
C PRO A 162 -3.16 -1.85 -10.45
N ARG A 163 -2.82 -2.82 -11.29
CA ARG A 163 -3.57 -4.09 -11.36
C ARG A 163 -3.50 -4.89 -10.06
N VAL A 164 -2.36 -4.80 -9.36
CA VAL A 164 -2.18 -5.36 -8.02
C VAL A 164 -1.53 -4.32 -7.11
N PHE A 165 -2.12 -4.07 -5.94
CA PHE A 165 -1.56 -3.24 -4.90
C PHE A 165 -1.36 -4.09 -3.63
N ILE A 166 -0.11 -4.22 -3.21
CA ILE A 166 0.28 -5.00 -2.05
C ILE A 166 0.71 -4.05 -0.94
N ARG A 167 0.18 -4.29 0.25
CA ARG A 167 0.62 -3.64 1.47
C ARG A 167 1.04 -4.69 2.49
N ILE A 168 2.25 -4.55 3.00
CA ILE A 168 2.78 -5.33 4.11
C ILE A 168 3.12 -4.40 5.26
N LYS A 169 2.74 -4.77 6.48
CA LYS A 169 3.09 -3.98 7.67
C LYS A 169 4.55 -4.17 8.12
N THR A 170 5.12 -5.35 7.86
CA THR A 170 6.50 -5.73 8.22
C THR A 170 7.21 -6.20 6.95
N PRO A 171 7.83 -5.28 6.20
CA PRO A 171 8.46 -5.56 4.90
C PRO A 171 9.43 -6.73 4.90
N GLU A 172 10.14 -6.94 6.00
CA GLU A 172 11.14 -7.99 6.16
C GLU A 172 10.52 -9.39 6.04
N PHE A 173 9.21 -9.53 6.26
CA PHE A 173 8.48 -10.78 6.12
C PHE A 173 7.95 -11.03 4.70
N PHE A 174 8.18 -10.14 3.74
CA PHE A 174 7.67 -10.30 2.39
C PHE A 174 8.10 -11.64 1.75
N ARG A 175 9.35 -12.07 1.97
CA ARG A 175 9.84 -13.39 1.55
C ARG A 175 8.98 -14.52 2.15
N CYS A 176 8.71 -14.45 3.45
CA CYS A 176 7.93 -15.47 4.16
C CYS A 176 6.51 -15.57 3.57
N PHE A 177 5.87 -14.42 3.34
CA PHE A 177 4.55 -14.38 2.72
C PHE A 177 4.56 -14.93 1.30
N HIS A 178 5.54 -14.54 0.49
CA HIS A 178 5.66 -15.00 -0.89
C HIS A 178 5.81 -16.53 -0.97
N GLN A 179 6.74 -17.10 -0.20
CA GLN A 179 6.96 -18.55 -0.18
C GLN A 179 5.71 -19.32 0.27
N LEU A 180 5.06 -18.89 1.34
CA LEU A 180 3.86 -19.56 1.81
C LEU A 180 2.68 -19.34 0.86
N LEU A 181 2.58 -18.20 0.17
CA LEU A 181 1.54 -17.96 -0.84
C LEU A 181 1.64 -18.96 -2.00
N ASN A 182 2.84 -19.36 -2.42
CA ASN A 182 3.02 -20.40 -3.44
C ASN A 182 2.37 -21.73 -3.05
N ILE A 183 2.36 -22.04 -1.75
CA ILE A 183 1.81 -23.30 -1.21
C ILE A 183 0.31 -23.18 -0.97
N TYR A 184 -0.14 -22.03 -0.45
CA TYR A 184 -1.51 -21.83 -0.01
C TYR A 184 -2.42 -21.13 -1.04
N SER A 185 -1.91 -20.75 -2.21
CA SER A 185 -2.65 -20.02 -3.26
C SER A 185 -3.96 -20.72 -3.63
N ASN A 186 -3.93 -22.03 -3.87
CA ASN A 186 -5.12 -22.82 -4.20
C ASN A 186 -6.17 -22.84 -3.07
N SER A 187 -5.72 -22.95 -1.82
CA SER A 187 -6.63 -22.88 -0.66
C SER A 187 -7.26 -21.50 -0.49
N LEU A 188 -6.54 -20.44 -0.89
CA LEU A 188 -7.07 -19.07 -0.89
C LEU A 188 -8.09 -18.85 -2.02
N LEU A 189 -7.87 -19.43 -3.21
CA LEU A 189 -8.79 -19.36 -4.37
C LEU A 189 -10.14 -19.99 -4.08
N ASN A 190 -10.16 -21.18 -3.48
CA ASN A 190 -11.38 -21.95 -3.25
C ASN A 190 -12.21 -21.45 -2.07
N SER A 191 -11.75 -20.37 -1.43
CA SER A 191 -12.38 -19.83 -0.25
C SER A 191 -13.08 -18.51 -0.56
N SER A 192 -14.31 -18.34 -0.09
CA SER A 192 -15.05 -17.07 -0.12
C SER A 192 -14.47 -16.03 0.85
N HIS A 193 -13.14 -16.04 1.04
CA HIS A 193 -12.40 -15.26 2.03
C HIS A 193 -11.82 -13.95 1.50
N TYR A 194 -11.97 -13.65 0.21
CA TYR A 194 -11.68 -12.30 -0.29
C TYR A 194 -12.88 -11.38 -0.10
N ALA A 195 -12.60 -10.12 0.20
CA ALA A 195 -13.60 -9.07 0.26
C ALA A 195 -13.56 -8.25 -1.03
N GLN A 196 -14.73 -7.86 -1.53
CA GLN A 196 -14.80 -6.94 -2.67
C GLN A 196 -14.65 -5.51 -2.20
N PHE A 197 -13.75 -4.78 -2.84
CA PHE A 197 -13.48 -3.37 -2.61
C PHE A 197 -13.54 -2.59 -3.93
N LYS A 198 -13.73 -1.28 -3.83
CA LYS A 198 -13.56 -0.32 -4.90
C LYS A 198 -12.45 0.65 -4.52
N LEU A 199 -11.49 0.88 -5.42
CA LEU A 199 -10.62 2.03 -5.37
C LEU A 199 -11.45 3.23 -5.85
N ILE A 200 -11.96 4.01 -4.91
CA ILE A 200 -12.83 5.15 -5.23
C ILE A 200 -12.01 6.30 -5.84
N GLY A 201 -10.72 6.35 -5.54
CA GLY A 201 -9.78 7.21 -6.25
C GLY A 201 -8.35 7.03 -5.73
N LYS A 202 -7.42 7.40 -6.61
CA LYS A 202 -5.99 7.53 -6.34
C LYS A 202 -5.66 9.00 -6.54
N VAL A 203 -4.94 9.61 -5.60
CA VAL A 203 -4.54 11.01 -5.71
C VAL A 203 -3.04 11.16 -5.50
N PHE A 204 -2.44 12.09 -6.22
CA PHE A 204 -1.05 12.49 -6.05
C PHE A 204 -0.92 13.95 -5.68
N GLN A 205 0.16 14.31 -5.01
CA GLN A 205 0.47 15.71 -4.75
C GLN A 205 0.73 16.47 -6.06
N ARG A 206 0.11 17.64 -6.20
CA ARG A 206 0.39 18.56 -7.31
C ARG A 206 1.87 18.95 -7.32
N GLN A 207 2.44 19.04 -8.52
CA GLN A 207 3.83 19.47 -8.70
C GLN A 207 4.03 20.96 -8.40
N ARG A 208 3.00 21.78 -8.60
CA ARG A 208 3.00 23.21 -8.29
C ARG A 208 1.84 23.50 -7.33
N SER A 209 2.13 24.16 -6.23
CA SER A 209 1.15 24.56 -5.20
C SER A 209 1.59 25.89 -4.61
N ASN A 210 0.68 26.86 -4.55
CA ASN A 210 0.94 28.11 -3.83
C ASN A 210 0.71 27.94 -2.31
N PHE A 211 0.06 26.85 -1.91
CA PHE A 211 -0.34 26.58 -0.53
C PHE A 211 0.65 25.71 0.23
N ILE A 212 1.33 24.78 -0.45
CA ILE A 212 2.25 23.82 0.17
C ILE A 212 3.61 23.97 -0.50
N SER A 213 4.61 24.41 0.26
CA SER A 213 5.99 24.32 -0.21
C SER A 213 6.35 22.85 -0.45
N ILE A 214 6.78 22.57 -1.67
CA ILE A 214 7.26 21.26 -2.11
C ILE A 214 8.76 21.07 -1.85
N GLU A 215 9.43 22.10 -1.32
CA GLU A 215 10.88 22.09 -1.05
C GLU A 215 11.26 20.90 -0.16
N GLY A 216 12.24 20.12 -0.61
CA GLY A 216 12.67 18.89 0.07
C GLY A 216 11.74 17.69 -0.10
N THR A 217 10.70 17.77 -0.95
CA THR A 217 9.79 16.65 -1.25
C THR A 217 9.78 16.34 -2.74
N ILE A 218 9.42 15.10 -3.10
CA ILE A 218 9.22 14.67 -4.49
C ILE A 218 7.70 14.48 -4.68
N PRO A 219 6.96 15.47 -5.23
CA PRO A 219 5.49 15.43 -5.27
C PRO A 219 4.93 14.18 -5.93
N HIS A 220 5.58 13.70 -7.00
CA HIS A 220 5.14 12.51 -7.71
C HIS A 220 5.35 11.18 -6.96
N ARG A 221 6.03 11.21 -5.81
CA ARG A 221 6.14 10.09 -4.88
C ARG A 221 5.16 10.18 -3.71
N ASN A 222 4.30 11.19 -3.69
CA ASN A 222 3.29 11.41 -2.66
C ASN A 222 1.91 11.00 -3.17
N CYS A 223 1.48 9.80 -2.81
CA CYS A 223 0.24 9.18 -3.28
C CYS A 223 -0.67 8.75 -2.13
N ALA A 224 -1.98 8.98 -2.26
CA ALA A 224 -2.98 8.36 -1.41
C ALA A 224 -3.98 7.54 -2.22
N TYR A 225 -4.26 6.33 -1.76
CA TYR A 225 -5.27 5.43 -2.32
C TYR A 225 -6.47 5.36 -1.38
N PHE A 226 -7.67 5.56 -1.92
CA PHE A 226 -8.92 5.49 -1.15
C PHE A 226 -9.70 4.25 -1.56
N PHE A 227 -9.79 3.28 -0.66
CA PHE A 227 -10.55 2.05 -0.88
C PHE A 227 -11.82 2.03 -0.04
N LYS A 228 -12.89 1.46 -0.59
CA LYS A 228 -14.15 1.23 0.14
C LYS A 228 -14.72 -0.16 -0.17
N PRO A 229 -15.35 -0.85 0.79
CA PRO A 229 -16.04 -2.11 0.52
C PRO A 229 -17.16 -1.94 -0.54
N SER A 230 -17.30 -2.91 -1.46
CA SER A 230 -18.20 -2.80 -2.63
C SER A 230 -19.70 -2.84 -2.33
N LYS A 231 -20.12 -3.16 -1.09
CA LYS A 231 -21.54 -3.36 -0.69
C LYS A 231 -22.40 -2.10 -0.67
N SER A 232 -22.06 -1.09 -1.45
CA SER A 232 -22.80 0.15 -1.53
C SER A 232 -23.15 0.47 -2.98
N SER A 233 -24.43 0.76 -3.19
CA SER A 233 -25.06 1.04 -4.47
C SER A 233 -24.69 2.39 -5.10
N SER A 234 -24.08 3.33 -4.37
CA SER A 234 -23.67 4.62 -4.92
C SER A 234 -22.27 4.60 -5.54
N LYS A 235 -22.10 5.30 -6.68
CA LYS A 235 -20.77 5.71 -7.17
C LYS A 235 -20.14 6.59 -6.10
N TYR A 236 -18.99 6.18 -5.57
CA TYR A 236 -18.28 6.97 -4.58
C TYR A 236 -17.32 7.91 -5.28
N LEU A 237 -17.38 9.17 -4.88
CA LEU A 237 -16.43 10.17 -5.33
C LEU A 237 -15.67 10.69 -4.12
N ILE A 238 -14.40 10.98 -4.31
CA ILE A 238 -13.65 11.74 -3.32
C ILE A 238 -14.26 13.14 -3.31
N ASN A 239 -14.80 13.56 -2.17
CA ASN A 239 -15.38 14.88 -1.98
C ASN A 239 -15.06 15.39 -0.57
N SER A 240 -15.53 16.61 -0.25
CA SER A 240 -15.30 17.24 1.04
C SER A 240 -15.79 16.39 2.22
N GLU A 241 -16.99 15.81 2.11
CA GLU A 241 -17.59 14.96 3.15
C GLU A 241 -16.76 13.69 3.39
N TYR A 242 -16.33 13.02 2.33
CA TYR A 242 -15.51 11.83 2.44
C TYR A 242 -14.14 12.13 3.05
N LEU A 243 -13.47 13.19 2.61
CA LEU A 243 -12.16 13.57 3.16
C LEU A 243 -12.24 13.94 4.66
N LYS A 244 -13.36 14.52 5.12
CA LYS A 244 -13.58 14.82 6.55
C LYS A 244 -13.51 13.58 7.44
N THR A 245 -13.84 12.39 6.93
CA THR A 245 -13.70 11.13 7.67
C THR A 245 -12.24 10.84 8.06
N TYR A 246 -11.28 11.45 7.37
CA TYR A 246 -9.84 11.35 7.64
C TYR A 246 -9.25 12.55 8.39
N SER A 247 -10.08 13.47 8.91
CA SER A 247 -9.62 14.64 9.69
C SER A 247 -8.78 14.27 10.93
N SER A 248 -8.98 13.07 11.49
CA SER A 248 -8.13 12.55 12.57
C SER A 248 -6.68 12.29 12.11
N THR A 249 -6.46 12.05 10.81
CA THR A 249 -5.12 11.95 10.23
C THR A 249 -4.43 13.30 10.29
N PHE A 250 -5.11 14.38 9.91
CA PHE A 250 -4.58 15.75 10.01
C PHE A 250 -4.12 16.06 11.45
N LYS A 251 -4.97 15.78 12.45
CA LYS A 251 -4.64 16.02 13.88
C LYS A 251 -3.42 15.25 14.40
N LYS A 252 -3.05 14.15 13.74
CA LYS A 252 -1.96 13.24 14.17
C LYS A 252 -0.68 13.43 13.34
N THR A 253 -0.73 14.26 12.32
CA THR A 253 0.40 14.45 11.40
C THR A 253 1.36 15.44 12.02
N ASP A 254 2.63 15.06 12.17
CA ASP A 254 3.66 15.97 12.62
C ASP A 254 4.13 16.77 11.40
N LEU A 255 4.08 18.10 11.46
CA LEU A 255 4.40 18.94 10.30
C LEU A 255 5.92 19.02 10.00
N GLY A 256 6.73 18.26 10.75
CA GLY A 256 8.14 18.01 10.50
C GLY A 256 8.41 17.31 9.16
N ILE A 257 9.69 17.32 8.74
CA ILE A 257 10.12 16.91 7.39
C ILE A 257 10.25 15.39 7.23
N SER A 258 10.34 14.61 8.33
CA SER A 258 10.54 13.16 8.22
C SER A 258 9.23 12.40 8.24
N SER A 259 8.72 11.97 7.08
CA SER A 259 7.66 10.96 7.08
C SER A 259 8.23 9.58 7.42
N SER A 260 7.63 8.94 8.42
CA SER A 260 7.84 7.52 8.72
C SER A 260 7.09 6.59 7.75
N ASN A 261 6.32 7.16 6.81
CA ASN A 261 5.32 6.42 6.02
C ASN A 261 5.90 5.78 4.75
N LEU A 262 7.04 6.25 4.21
CA LEU A 262 7.84 5.48 3.23
C LEU A 262 8.77 4.49 3.94
N GLN A 263 8.17 3.51 4.60
CA GLN A 263 8.84 2.22 4.76
C GLN A 263 8.59 1.40 3.48
N LYS A 264 9.36 0.33 3.26
CA LYS A 264 9.23 -0.59 2.09
C LYS A 264 7.94 -1.44 2.16
N LYS A 265 6.81 -0.80 2.47
CA LYS A 265 5.54 -1.41 2.85
C LYS A 265 4.56 -1.56 1.70
N PHE A 266 4.74 -0.79 0.63
CA PHE A 266 3.83 -0.74 -0.51
C PHE A 266 4.54 -1.24 -1.77
N TYR A 267 3.85 -2.05 -2.55
CA TYR A 267 4.30 -2.58 -3.82
C TYR A 267 3.13 -2.51 -4.80
N SER A 268 3.29 -1.75 -5.87
CA SER A 268 2.27 -1.55 -6.89
C SER A 268 2.69 -2.22 -8.21
N ILE A 269 1.91 -3.16 -8.72
CA ILE A 269 2.11 -3.82 -10.02
C ILE A 269 1.08 -3.26 -10.99
N TYR A 270 1.53 -2.66 -12.09
CA TYR A 270 0.66 -2.06 -13.10
C TYR A 270 0.44 -2.96 -14.32
N ASP A 271 1.43 -3.80 -14.64
CA ASP A 271 1.39 -4.75 -15.73
C ASP A 271 1.86 -6.13 -15.25
N MET A 272 1.11 -7.18 -15.58
CA MET A 272 1.46 -8.56 -15.22
C MET A 272 2.55 -9.13 -16.13
N ASP A 273 2.84 -8.49 -17.27
CA ASP A 273 3.94 -8.91 -18.14
C ASP A 273 5.26 -8.23 -17.77
N CYS A 274 5.19 -7.08 -17.09
CA CYS A 274 6.34 -6.25 -16.78
C CYS A 274 6.36 -5.81 -15.30
N PRO A 275 7.41 -6.15 -14.54
CA PRO A 275 7.69 -5.57 -13.22
C PRO A 275 7.50 -4.07 -13.19
N ASN A 276 7.02 -3.54 -12.06
CA ASN A 276 6.82 -2.12 -11.91
C ASN A 276 8.11 -1.33 -12.12
N ASP A 277 9.25 -1.85 -11.68
CA ASP A 277 10.58 -1.28 -11.90
C ASP A 277 11.09 -1.40 -13.35
N LYS A 278 10.39 -2.11 -14.23
CA LYS A 278 10.75 -2.30 -15.65
C LYS A 278 9.76 -1.67 -16.62
N ILE A 279 8.72 -0.98 -16.13
CA ILE A 279 7.70 -0.38 -17.00
C ILE A 279 8.39 0.60 -17.95
N ASN A 280 8.42 0.24 -19.24
CA ASN A 280 9.00 1.09 -20.28
C ASN A 280 8.21 2.39 -20.35
N ILE A 281 8.90 3.51 -20.10
CA ILE A 281 8.39 4.83 -20.43
C ILE A 281 8.28 4.88 -21.94
N LYS A 282 7.05 4.79 -22.46
CA LYS A 282 6.83 5.30 -23.81
C LYS A 282 7.17 6.78 -23.73
N LYS A 283 8.30 7.18 -24.32
CA LYS A 283 8.54 8.57 -24.69
C LYS A 283 7.53 8.90 -25.79
N ASN A 284 6.27 9.08 -25.42
CA ASN A 284 5.41 9.96 -26.20
C ASN A 284 5.93 11.36 -25.88
N ALA A 285 7.03 11.71 -26.55
CA ALA A 285 7.52 13.06 -26.71
C ALA A 285 6.59 13.80 -27.68
N ASP A 286 5.28 13.73 -27.44
CA ASP A 286 4.36 14.75 -27.89
C ASP A 286 4.16 15.65 -26.67
N LYS A 287 5.04 16.65 -26.62
CA LYS A 287 4.94 17.88 -25.82
C LYS A 287 4.00 17.78 -24.61
N LEU A 288 4.58 17.63 -23.42
CA LEU A 288 4.11 18.51 -22.33
C LEU A 288 4.04 19.90 -22.97
N PRO A 289 2.87 20.58 -23.00
CA PRO A 289 2.74 21.82 -23.75
C PRO A 289 3.93 22.70 -23.38
N GLU A 290 4.66 23.12 -24.43
CA GLU A 290 5.75 24.08 -24.32
C GLU A 290 5.30 25.20 -23.39
N GLU A 291 6.21 25.67 -22.54
CA GLU A 291 5.96 26.79 -21.64
C GLU A 291 5.41 27.97 -22.46
N ASP A 292 4.09 28.16 -22.42
CA ASP A 292 3.53 29.46 -22.75
C ASP A 292 4.14 30.42 -21.73
N SER A 293 5.03 31.30 -22.22
CA SER A 293 5.52 32.41 -21.44
C SER A 293 4.31 33.17 -20.90
N LEU A 294 4.15 33.14 -19.58
CA LEU A 294 3.10 33.89 -18.90
C LEU A 294 3.19 35.37 -19.33
N PRO A 295 2.05 36.04 -19.60
CA PRO A 295 2.07 37.46 -19.91
C PRO A 295 2.73 38.21 -18.74
N PRO A 296 3.58 39.22 -19.00
CA PRO A 296 4.25 39.95 -17.94
C PRO A 296 3.22 40.58 -17.01
N PHE A 297 3.41 40.37 -15.70
CA PHE A 297 2.67 41.04 -14.62
C PHE A 297 3.05 42.54 -14.57
N SER A 298 2.60 43.28 -15.56
CA SER A 298 2.55 44.74 -15.53
C SER A 298 1.49 45.20 -16.52
N ASN A 299 0.28 45.43 -15.99
CA ASN A 299 -0.78 46.33 -16.45
C ASN A 299 -2.14 45.68 -16.20
N ILE A 300 -2.56 45.71 -14.94
CA ILE A 300 -3.98 45.81 -14.60
C ILE A 300 -4.09 47.09 -13.78
N GLU A 301 -4.50 48.17 -14.45
CA GLU A 301 -5.34 49.22 -13.85
C GLU A 301 -6.76 48.68 -13.69
#